data_AF-A0A3P7J6S9-F1
#
_entry.id   AF-A0A3P7J6S9-F1
#
_cell.length_a   1.000
_cell.length_b   1.000
_cell.length_c   1.000
_cell.angle_alpha   90.00
_cell.angle_beta   90.00
_cell.angle_gamma   90.00
#
_symmetry.space_group_name_H-M   'P 1'
#
loop_
_entity.id
_entity.type
_entity.pdbx_description
1 polymer ?
#
loop_
_entity_poly.entity_id
_entity_poly.type
_entity_poly.pdbx_seq_one_letter_code
_entity_poly.pdbx_strand_id
1 'polypeptide(L)'
;MISAKLKLTVERQSVRVEPKGKAIADEKQIKELGLSAQNAQLYVRDLGPQIPWKTVFLLEYLGPLLIYPLFYIRPAFIYGEGAADRPYHLAVTYAFICWSFHYAKRLFETQFIHRFSNGTMPRFNLVKVEILS
;
A
#
# COMPACT_ATOMS: atom_id res chain seq x y z
N MET A 1 24.47 -12.87 -3.76
CA MET A 1 23.38 -13.55 -3.03
C MET A 1 23.79 -13.75 -1.58
N ILE A 2 23.32 -12.88 -0.65
CA ILE A 2 23.63 -12.96 0.81
C ILE A 2 22.63 -13.90 1.55
N SER A 3 21.66 -14.46 0.83
CA SER A 3 20.48 -15.12 1.40
C SER A 3 20.71 -16.51 2.04
N ALA A 4 21.90 -17.10 1.95
CA ALA A 4 22.07 -18.51 2.31
C ALA A 4 22.12 -18.80 3.83
N LYS A 5 22.37 -17.80 4.69
CA LYS A 5 22.50 -18.00 6.16
C LYS A 5 21.44 -17.31 7.02
N LEU A 6 20.71 -16.34 6.49
CA LEU A 6 19.70 -15.58 7.24
C LEU A 6 18.32 -15.93 6.69
N LYS A 7 17.41 -16.44 7.54
CA LYS A 7 15.99 -16.67 7.22
C LYS A 7 15.23 -15.33 7.11
N LEU A 8 15.68 -14.43 6.24
CA LEU A 8 15.08 -13.11 6.03
C LEU A 8 14.55 -13.01 4.60
N THR A 9 13.28 -12.66 4.46
CA THR A 9 12.68 -12.30 3.15
C THR A 9 13.40 -11.09 2.58
N VAL A 10 13.57 -11.04 1.24
CA VAL A 10 14.27 -9.95 0.53
C VAL A 10 13.78 -8.58 0.97
N GLU A 11 12.47 -8.44 1.12
CA GLU A 11 11.82 -7.18 1.45
C GLU A 11 12.16 -6.68 2.85
N ARG A 12 12.64 -7.54 3.76
CA ARG A 12 13.07 -7.15 5.10
C ARG A 12 14.53 -6.71 5.18
N GLN A 13 15.29 -6.89 4.10
CA GLN A 13 16.73 -6.66 4.10
C GLN A 13 17.04 -5.22 3.70
N SER A 14 17.73 -4.48 4.57
CA SER A 14 18.34 -3.19 4.25
C SER A 14 19.86 -3.36 4.16
N VAL A 15 20.44 -3.24 2.97
CA VAL A 15 21.88 -3.34 2.76
C VAL A 15 22.55 -1.97 2.94
N ARG A 16 23.68 -1.95 3.66
CA ARG A 16 24.45 -0.75 4.00
C ARG A 16 25.95 -1.00 3.87
N VAL A 17 26.70 0.03 3.48
CA VAL A 17 28.18 0.00 3.45
C VAL A 17 28.76 0.15 4.85
N GLU A 18 28.10 0.94 5.70
CA GLU A 18 28.50 1.18 7.09
C GLU A 18 27.39 0.76 8.05
N PRO A 19 27.71 0.34 9.30
CA PRO A 19 26.71 -0.09 10.28
C PRO A 19 25.62 0.95 10.58
N LYS A 20 25.98 2.24 10.57
CA LYS A 20 25.07 3.37 10.81
C LYS A 20 24.80 4.19 9.54
N GLY A 21 25.28 3.75 8.38
CA GLY A 21 25.13 4.45 7.11
C GLY A 21 23.71 4.39 6.55
N LYS A 22 23.49 5.15 5.47
CA LYS A 22 22.24 5.15 4.70
C LYS A 22 22.07 3.80 3.97
N ALA A 23 20.83 3.39 3.79
CA ALA A 23 20.50 2.22 2.96
C ALA A 23 20.92 2.47 1.50
N ILE A 24 21.50 1.44 0.88
CA ILE A 24 21.86 1.46 -0.54
C ILE A 24 20.57 1.29 -1.35
N ALA A 25 20.42 2.08 -2.42
CA ALA A 25 19.31 1.91 -3.36
C ALA A 25 19.55 0.67 -4.24
N ASP A 26 18.49 -0.06 -4.57
CA ASP A 26 18.57 -1.30 -5.36
C ASP A 26 19.18 -1.10 -6.77
N GLU A 27 19.18 0.14 -7.27
CA GLU A 27 19.68 0.52 -8.59
C GLU A 27 21.21 0.66 -8.65
N LYS A 28 21.90 0.78 -7.50
CA LYS A 28 23.35 1.02 -7.46
C LYS A 28 24.15 -0.24 -7.73
N GLN A 29 25.13 -0.14 -8.61
CA GLN A 29 26.05 -1.23 -8.89
C GLN A 29 27.19 -1.29 -7.87
N ILE A 30 27.73 -2.49 -7.63
CA ILE A 30 28.87 -2.71 -6.72
C ILE A 30 30.08 -1.85 -7.10
N LYS A 31 30.28 -1.59 -8.39
CA LYS A 31 31.37 -0.75 -8.93
C LYS A 31 31.26 0.71 -8.48
N GLU A 32 30.05 1.22 -8.29
CA GLU A 32 29.79 2.60 -7.87
C GLU A 32 29.91 2.81 -6.35
N LEU A 33 29.96 1.71 -5.59
CA LEU A 33 30.06 1.74 -4.13
C LEU A 33 31.52 1.92 -3.64
N GLY A 34 32.49 2.01 -4.54
CA GLY A 34 33.91 2.20 -4.18
C GLY A 34 34.52 1.04 -3.39
N LEU A 35 33.84 -0.11 -3.36
CA LEU A 35 34.27 -1.29 -2.63
C LEU A 35 35.33 -2.04 -3.46
N SER A 36 36.55 -2.20 -2.93
CA SER A 36 37.55 -3.04 -3.58
C SER A 36 37.05 -4.48 -3.68
N ALA A 37 37.09 -5.04 -4.88
CA ALA A 37 36.49 -6.34 -5.23
C ALA A 37 36.96 -7.53 -4.38
N GLN A 38 38.04 -7.39 -3.62
CA GLN A 38 38.66 -8.46 -2.84
C GLN A 38 38.21 -8.53 -1.37
N ASN A 39 37.60 -7.48 -0.79
CA ASN A 39 37.20 -7.46 0.65
C ASN A 39 35.98 -6.56 0.93
N ALA A 40 34.97 -6.58 0.06
CA ALA A 40 33.75 -5.79 0.26
C ALA A 40 32.92 -6.33 1.45
N GLN A 41 32.85 -5.57 2.54
CA GLN A 41 31.97 -5.86 3.67
C GLN A 41 30.65 -5.09 3.52
N LEU A 42 29.54 -5.81 3.57
CA LEU A 42 28.20 -5.23 3.53
C LEU A 42 27.44 -5.62 4.80
N TYR A 43 26.77 -4.65 5.39
CA TYR A 43 25.94 -4.84 6.57
C TYR A 43 24.49 -4.99 6.15
N VAL A 44 23.82 -6.04 6.63
CA VAL A 44 22.39 -6.25 6.43
C VAL A 44 21.67 -5.94 7.73
N ARG A 45 20.73 -5.00 7.67
CA ARG A 45 19.83 -4.68 8.78
C ARG A 45 18.43 -5.21 8.46
N ASP A 46 17.82 -5.89 9.42
CA ASP A 46 16.43 -6.29 9.34
C ASP A 46 15.51 -5.08 9.62
N LEU A 47 14.61 -4.80 8.67
CA LEU A 47 13.61 -3.73 8.73
C LEU A 47 12.35 -4.14 9.52
N GLY A 48 12.20 -5.43 9.82
CA GLY A 48 10.99 -5.99 10.41
C GLY A 48 9.89 -6.24 9.36
N PRO A 49 8.64 -6.54 9.79
CA PRO A 49 7.56 -6.89 8.88
C PRO A 49 7.20 -5.74 7.92
N GLN A 50 7.28 -6.04 6.63
CA GLN A 50 7.06 -5.11 5.51
C GLN A 50 5.79 -5.52 4.75
N ILE A 51 5.05 -4.53 4.25
CA ILE A 51 3.84 -4.71 3.44
C ILE A 51 4.02 -3.95 2.12
N PRO A 52 3.64 -4.52 0.97
CA PRO A 52 3.72 -3.82 -0.30
C PRO A 52 2.81 -2.59 -0.34
N TRP A 53 3.34 -1.47 -0.85
CA TRP A 53 2.55 -0.24 -1.01
C TRP A 53 1.28 -0.46 -1.82
N LYS A 54 1.34 -1.31 -2.85
CA LYS A 54 0.17 -1.68 -3.67
C LYS A 54 -0.99 -2.22 -2.84
N THR A 55 -0.70 -3.05 -1.84
CA THR A 55 -1.73 -3.60 -0.94
C THR A 55 -2.31 -2.53 -0.03
N VAL A 56 -1.47 -1.60 0.46
CA VAL A 56 -1.92 -0.47 1.28
C VAL A 56 -2.89 0.41 0.50
N PHE A 57 -2.50 0.86 -0.69
CA PHE A 57 -3.33 1.70 -1.54
C PHE A 57 -4.62 1.00 -1.99
N LEU A 58 -4.57 -0.32 -2.25
CA LEU A 58 -5.78 -1.08 -2.54
C LEU A 58 -6.79 -1.03 -1.39
N LEU A 59 -6.34 -1.29 -0.17
CA LEU A 59 -7.21 -1.31 1.01
C LEU A 59 -7.78 0.08 1.29
N GLU A 60 -6.94 1.11 1.19
CA GLU A 60 -7.33 2.50 1.40
C GLU A 60 -8.45 2.94 0.46
N TYR A 61 -8.39 2.60 -0.83
CA TYR A 61 -9.45 2.97 -1.76
C TYR A 61 -10.62 1.97 -1.79
N LEU A 62 -10.42 0.73 -1.36
CA LEU A 62 -11.50 -0.26 -1.25
C LEU A 62 -12.50 0.13 -0.15
N GLY A 63 -12.03 0.74 0.95
CA GLY A 63 -12.89 1.24 2.03
C GLY A 63 -13.97 2.20 1.53
N PRO A 64 -13.61 3.36 0.95
CA PRO A 64 -14.55 4.29 0.34
C PRO A 64 -15.43 3.67 -0.74
N LEU A 65 -14.89 2.75 -1.55
CA LEU A 65 -15.67 2.06 -2.57
C LEU A 65 -16.80 1.23 -1.98
N LEU A 66 -16.62 0.64 -0.80
CA LEU A 66 -17.63 -0.20 -0.12
C LEU A 66 -18.56 0.61 0.79
N ILE A 67 -18.06 1.67 1.41
CA ILE A 67 -18.83 2.43 2.41
C ILE A 67 -20.05 3.09 1.77
N TYR A 68 -19.89 3.73 0.61
CA TYR A 68 -21.00 4.42 -0.04
C TYR A 68 -22.12 3.46 -0.49
N PRO A 69 -21.85 2.32 -1.18
CA PRO A 69 -22.86 1.30 -1.44
C PRO A 69 -23.59 0.81 -0.19
N LEU A 70 -22.88 0.64 0.93
CA LEU A 70 -23.47 0.21 2.20
C LEU A 70 -24.49 1.21 2.75
N PHE A 71 -24.27 2.51 2.55
CA PHE A 71 -25.27 3.53 2.88
C PHE A 71 -26.35 3.66 1.80
N TYR A 72 -26.00 3.42 0.53
CA TYR A 72 -26.95 3.47 -0.59
C TYR A 72 -28.07 2.43 -0.44
N ILE A 73 -27.79 1.23 0.09
CA ILE A 73 -28.84 0.22 0.35
C ILE A 73 -29.79 0.60 1.50
N ARG A 74 -29.53 1.69 2.22
CA ARG A 74 -30.34 2.22 3.33
C ARG A 74 -30.70 1.13 4.36
N PRO A 75 -29.71 0.59 5.09
CA PRO A 75 -29.97 -0.49 6.03
C PRO A 75 -30.90 -0.03 7.15
N ALA A 76 -31.83 -0.90 7.55
CA ALA A 76 -32.90 -0.57 8.49
C ALA A 76 -32.39 -0.08 9.86
N PHE A 77 -31.22 -0.56 10.31
CA PHE A 77 -30.63 -0.14 11.59
C PHE A 77 -30.11 1.30 11.60
N ILE A 78 -29.87 1.91 10.43
CA ILE A 78 -29.43 3.31 10.30
C ILE A 78 -30.61 4.21 9.88
N TYR A 79 -31.41 3.76 8.92
CA TYR A 79 -32.42 4.59 8.26
C TYR A 79 -33.87 4.31 8.70
N GLY A 80 -34.09 3.31 9.56
CA GLY A 80 -35.40 2.84 10.00
C GLY A 80 -36.01 1.78 9.09
N GLU A 81 -37.02 1.06 9.59
CA GLU A 81 -37.77 0.07 8.81
C GLU A 81 -38.48 0.72 7.61
N GLY A 82 -38.53 0.01 6.47
CA GLY A 82 -39.13 0.51 5.23
C GLY A 82 -38.33 1.60 4.50
N ALA A 83 -37.15 1.96 4.99
CA ALA A 83 -36.32 2.97 4.33
C ALA A 83 -35.83 2.55 2.95
N ALA A 84 -35.51 1.26 2.77
CA ALA A 84 -35.05 0.69 1.50
C ALA A 84 -36.15 0.68 0.41
N ASP A 85 -37.42 0.68 0.80
CA ASP A 85 -38.57 0.63 -0.11
C ASP A 85 -38.96 2.01 -0.66
N ARG A 86 -38.44 3.10 -0.06
CA ARG A 86 -38.72 4.46 -0.52
C ARG A 86 -38.04 4.72 -1.89
N PRO A 87 -38.63 5.49 -2.80
CA PRO A 87 -37.98 5.81 -4.07
C PRO A 87 -36.64 6.51 -3.87
N TYR A 88 -35.64 6.19 -4.68
CA TYR A 88 -34.37 6.90 -4.72
C TYR A 88 -34.51 8.18 -5.52
N HIS A 89 -33.96 9.29 -5.01
CA HIS A 89 -33.83 10.52 -5.78
C HIS A 89 -32.73 10.36 -6.84
N LEU A 90 -32.95 10.86 -8.05
CA LEU A 90 -32.00 10.72 -9.17
C LEU A 90 -30.59 11.23 -8.81
N ALA A 91 -30.51 12.33 -8.06
CA ALA A 91 -29.22 12.87 -7.60
C ALA A 91 -28.41 11.86 -6.77
N VAL A 92 -29.07 11.04 -5.94
CA VAL A 92 -28.41 10.02 -5.11
C VAL A 92 -27.89 8.88 -5.98
N THR A 93 -28.67 8.48 -6.98
CA THR A 93 -28.24 7.47 -7.95
C THR A 93 -27.06 7.95 -8.78
N TYR A 94 -27.06 9.20 -9.25
CA TYR A 94 -25.91 9.77 -9.96
C TYR A 94 -24.68 9.89 -9.06
N ALA A 95 -24.84 10.35 -7.83
CA ALA A 95 -23.76 10.41 -6.86
C ALA A 95 -23.16 9.01 -6.60
N PHE A 96 -23.99 7.98 -6.45
CA PHE A 96 -23.55 6.59 -6.32
C PHE A 96 -22.73 6.12 -7.52
N ILE A 97 -23.19 6.40 -8.74
CA ILE A 97 -22.51 6.01 -9.98
C ILE A 97 -21.15 6.74 -10.08
N CYS A 98 -21.13 8.07 -9.89
CA CYS A 98 -19.91 8.86 -9.95
C CYS A 98 -18.88 8.43 -8.90
N TRP A 99 -19.33 8.17 -7.66
CA TRP A 99 -18.50 7.68 -6.58
C TRP A 99 -17.90 6.31 -6.91
N SER A 100 -18.74 5.35 -7.28
CA SER A 100 -18.31 3.99 -7.62
C SER A 100 -17.32 4.00 -8.78
N PHE A 101 -17.60 4.78 -9.82
CA PHE A 101 -16.71 4.93 -10.97
C PHE A 101 -15.37 5.58 -10.58
N HIS A 102 -15.39 6.64 -9.77
CA HIS A 102 -14.17 7.31 -9.31
C HIS A 102 -13.22 6.35 -8.60
N TYR A 103 -13.71 5.62 -7.59
CA TYR A 103 -12.88 4.70 -6.81
C TYR A 103 -12.51 3.45 -7.60
N ALA A 104 -13.42 2.92 -8.44
CA ALA A 104 -13.09 1.79 -9.32
C ALA A 104 -11.94 2.14 -10.29
N LYS A 105 -11.96 3.33 -10.89
CA LYS A 105 -10.85 3.82 -11.73
C LYS A 105 -9.54 3.91 -10.93
N ARG A 106 -9.58 4.45 -9.71
CA ARG A 106 -8.39 4.54 -8.84
C ARG A 106 -7.83 3.16 -8.48
N LEU A 107 -8.68 2.17 -8.18
CA LEU A 107 -8.25 0.78 -7.94
C LEU A 107 -7.61 0.18 -9.20
N PHE A 108 -8.24 0.37 -10.36
CA PHE A 108 -7.71 -0.12 -11.63
C PHE A 108 -6.34 0.50 -11.95
N GLU A 109 -6.20 1.82 -11.82
CA GLU A 109 -4.92 2.51 -11.99
C GLU A 109 -3.86 1.95 -11.04
N THR A 110 -4.20 1.76 -9.78
CA THR A 110 -3.29 1.19 -8.77
C THR A 110 -2.86 -0.23 -9.12
N GLN A 111 -3.74 -1.04 -9.74
CA GLN A 111 -3.43 -2.42 -10.09
C GLN A 111 -2.58 -2.57 -11.34
N PHE A 112 -2.86 -1.80 -12.39
CA PHE A 112 -2.33 -2.07 -13.71
C PHE A 112 -1.39 -0.98 -14.23
N ILE A 113 -1.58 0.28 -13.82
CA ILE A 113 -0.88 1.43 -14.40
C ILE A 113 0.19 1.96 -13.44
N HIS A 114 -0.11 1.96 -12.14
CA HIS A 114 0.73 2.59 -11.13
C HIS A 114 1.95 1.73 -10.80
N ARG A 115 3.13 2.33 -10.97
CA ARG A 115 4.39 1.75 -10.51
C ARG A 115 4.85 2.47 -9.25
N PHE A 116 4.82 1.78 -8.13
CA PHE A 116 5.35 2.30 -6.87
C PHE A 116 6.88 2.33 -6.93
N SER A 117 7.47 3.47 -6.54
CA SER A 117 8.92 3.65 -6.48
C SER A 117 9.54 2.91 -5.29
N ASN A 118 8.85 2.88 -4.15
CA ASN A 118 9.19 2.04 -3.02
C ASN A 118 8.37 0.76 -3.09
N GLY A 119 9.01 -0.40 -3.01
CA GLY A 119 8.32 -1.69 -3.03
C GLY A 119 7.47 -1.93 -1.78
N THR A 120 7.93 -1.46 -0.63
CA THR A 120 7.36 -1.81 0.68
C THR A 120 7.37 -0.69 1.71
N MET A 121 6.56 -0.89 2.75
CA MET A 121 6.39 -0.03 3.91
C MET A 121 6.37 -0.87 5.20
N PRO A 122 6.93 -0.37 6.31
CA PRO A 122 6.77 -1.01 7.61
C PRO A 122 5.30 -1.07 8.03
N ARG A 123 4.82 -2.26 8.43
CA ARG A 123 3.38 -2.48 8.76
C ARG A 123 2.81 -1.57 9.84
N PHE A 124 3.63 -1.08 10.77
CA PHE A 124 3.18 -0.20 11.85
C PHE A 124 2.74 1.17 11.33
N ASN A 125 3.22 1.55 10.13
CA ASN A 125 2.89 2.81 9.53
C ASN A 125 1.50 2.76 8.85
N LEU A 126 0.88 1.57 8.70
CA LEU A 126 -0.50 1.41 8.21
C LEU A 126 -1.49 2.21 9.05
N VAL A 127 -1.35 2.13 10.38
CA VAL A 127 -2.22 2.83 11.34
C VAL A 127 -2.13 4.35 11.17
N LYS A 128 -1.01 4.87 10.66
CA LYS A 128 -0.84 6.31 10.46
C LYS A 128 -1.43 6.81 9.13
N VAL A 129 -1.39 5.97 8.08
CA VAL A 129 -1.99 6.31 6.78
C VAL A 129 -3.51 6.33 6.87
N GLU A 130 -4.10 5.39 7.62
CA GLU A 130 -5.54 5.30 7.83
C GLU A 130 -6.15 6.49 8.61
N ILE A 131 -5.33 7.23 9.37
CA ILE A 131 -5.76 8.39 10.18
C ILE A 131 -5.63 9.72 9.41
N LEU A 132 -4.87 9.74 8.30
CA LEU A 132 -4.52 10.97 7.56
C LEU A 132 -5.11 11.05 6.13
N SER A 133 -5.89 10.05 5.72
CA SER A 133 -6.66 10.00 4.47
C SER A 133 -8.10 10.48 4.73
#